data_AF-A0A2N0NCB9-F1
#
_entry.id   AF-A0A2N0NCB9-F1
#
_cell.length_a   1.000
_cell.length_b   1.000
_cell.length_c   1.000
_cell.angle_alpha   90.00
_cell.angle_beta   90.00
_cell.angle_gamma   90.00
#
_symmetry.space_group_name_H-M   'P 1'
#
loop_
_entity.id
_entity.type
_entity.pdbx_description
1 polymer ?
#
loop_
_entity_poly.entity_id
_entity_poly.type
_entity_poly.pdbx_seq_one_letter_code
_entity_poly.pdbx_strand_id
1 'polypeptide(L)'
;MISSLEELKSLASKAAYSKRLVFIYHVLNSPNKKEILFSNTLFTKEEINKRFKDIALYFHSDKTNRLNTPTWLQENHRNLGDELFNFALEFKENLLDDLEGISQNE
;
A
#
# COMPACT_ATOMS: atom_id res chain seq x y z
N MET A 1 14.84 -23.35 22.77
CA MET A 1 13.82 -23.52 21.70
C MET A 1 12.91 -22.29 21.57
N ILE A 2 12.37 -21.76 22.69
CA ILE A 2 11.57 -20.52 22.69
C ILE A 2 12.39 -19.28 22.25
N SER A 3 13.65 -19.18 22.68
CA SER A 3 14.56 -18.08 22.28
C SER A 3 14.77 -17.98 20.77
N SER A 4 15.04 -19.10 20.11
CA SER A 4 15.28 -19.16 18.66
C SER A 4 14.04 -18.78 17.84
N LEU A 5 12.83 -19.08 18.33
CA LEU A 5 11.58 -18.68 17.68
C LEU A 5 11.37 -17.16 17.76
N GLU A 6 11.63 -16.56 18.91
CA GLU A 6 11.50 -15.11 19.09
C GLU A 6 12.55 -14.34 18.28
N GLU A 7 13.78 -14.85 18.21
CA GLU A 7 14.82 -14.33 17.32
C GLU A 7 14.38 -14.37 15.85
N LEU A 8 13.80 -15.48 15.40
CA LEU A 8 13.29 -15.62 14.03
C LEU A 8 12.15 -14.64 13.73
N LYS A 9 11.19 -14.48 14.66
CA LYS A 9 10.11 -13.50 14.54
C LYS A 9 10.65 -12.07 14.46
N SER A 10 11.66 -11.74 15.27
CA SER A 10 12.31 -10.43 15.26
C SER A 10 13.00 -10.16 13.92
N LEU A 11 13.75 -11.13 13.40
CA LEU A 11 14.41 -11.04 12.10
C LEU A 11 13.40 -10.88 10.95
N ALA A 12 12.33 -11.68 10.96
CA ALA A 12 11.26 -11.58 9.96
C ALA A 12 10.57 -10.21 9.99
N SER A 13 10.29 -9.69 11.19
CA SER A 13 9.70 -8.36 11.38
C SER A 13 10.61 -7.25 10.83
N LYS A 14 11.91 -7.28 11.16
CA LYS A 14 12.90 -6.31 10.64
C LYS A 14 13.02 -6.37 9.12
N ALA A 15 13.08 -7.57 8.55
CA ALA A 15 13.16 -7.76 7.10
C ALA A 15 11.90 -7.26 6.39
N ALA A 16 10.71 -7.57 6.92
CA ALA A 16 9.44 -7.09 6.38
C ALA A 16 9.33 -5.56 6.44
N TYR A 17 9.75 -4.97 7.57
CA TYR A 17 9.78 -3.53 7.77
C TYR A 17 10.69 -2.82 6.74
N SER A 18 11.92 -3.32 6.56
CA SER A 18 12.86 -2.78 5.57
C SER A 18 12.29 -2.85 4.15
N LYS A 19 11.73 -3.99 3.74
CA LYS A 19 11.09 -4.14 2.42
C LYS A 19 9.92 -3.18 2.23
N ARG A 20 9.11 -2.95 3.27
CA ARG A 20 8.01 -1.99 3.22
C ARG A 20 8.52 -0.57 2.97
N LEU A 21 9.56 -0.14 3.70
CA LEU A 21 10.14 1.18 3.48
C LEU A 21 10.71 1.33 2.07
N VAL A 22 11.43 0.32 1.57
CA VAL A 22 11.94 0.30 0.20
C VAL A 22 10.79 0.47 -0.81
N PHE A 23 9.69 -0.25 -0.62
CA PHE A 23 8.50 -0.11 -1.47
C PHE A 23 7.89 1.29 -1.38
N ILE A 24 7.69 1.83 -0.17
CA ILE A 24 7.13 3.17 0.04
C ILE A 24 7.98 4.22 -0.67
N TYR A 25 9.30 4.21 -0.45
CA TYR A 25 10.20 5.15 -1.11
C TYR A 25 10.24 4.97 -2.63
N HIS A 26 10.18 3.73 -3.11
CA HIS A 26 10.13 3.46 -4.55
C HIS A 26 8.87 4.07 -5.18
N VAL A 27 7.70 3.93 -4.54
CA VAL A 27 6.46 4.55 -5.00
C VAL A 27 6.57 6.08 -4.91
N LEU A 28 6.87 6.64 -3.73
CA LEU A 28 6.82 8.09 -3.51
C LEU A 28 7.81 8.87 -4.38
N ASN A 29 8.98 8.31 -4.66
CA ASN A 29 10.01 8.95 -5.50
C ASN A 29 9.82 8.69 -7.00
N SER A 30 8.89 7.81 -7.40
CA SER A 30 8.66 7.53 -8.82
C SER A 30 7.75 8.60 -9.45
N PRO A 31 8.01 9.01 -10.71
CA PRO A 31 7.05 9.80 -11.47
C PRO A 31 5.80 8.98 -11.86
N ASN A 32 5.91 7.65 -12.00
CA ASN A 32 4.84 6.76 -12.46
C ASN A 32 4.16 6.02 -11.30
N LYS A 33 3.72 6.76 -10.27
CA LYS A 33 3.11 6.18 -9.06
C LYS A 33 1.87 5.34 -9.35
N LYS A 34 0.99 5.83 -10.24
CA LYS A 34 -0.25 5.15 -10.68
C LYS A 34 0.06 3.76 -11.23
N GLU A 35 1.08 3.66 -12.08
CA GLU A 35 1.49 2.40 -12.69
C GLU A 35 2.05 1.43 -11.65
N ILE A 36 2.95 1.87 -10.76
CA ILE A 36 3.47 0.98 -9.70
C ILE A 36 2.34 0.44 -8.80
N LEU A 37 1.34 1.25 -8.51
CA LEU A 37 0.25 0.87 -7.64
C LEU A 37 -0.80 -0.01 -8.35
N PHE A 38 -1.08 0.22 -9.64
CA PHE A 38 -2.23 -0.37 -10.34
C PHE A 38 -1.91 -1.11 -11.66
N SER A 39 -0.66 -1.21 -12.14
CA SER A 39 -0.32 -1.74 -13.49
C SER A 39 -0.91 -3.12 -13.82
N ASN A 40 -1.01 -4.02 -12.84
CA ASN A 40 -1.47 -5.39 -13.04
C ASN A 40 -2.98 -5.56 -12.74
N THR A 41 -3.71 -4.45 -12.67
CA THR A 41 -5.14 -4.46 -12.36
C THR A 41 -5.92 -4.47 -13.66
N LEU A 42 -6.85 -5.42 -13.80
CA LEU A 42 -7.81 -5.36 -14.89
C LEU A 42 -8.63 -4.08 -14.76
N PHE A 43 -8.89 -3.42 -15.88
CA PHE A 43 -9.61 -2.16 -15.90
C PHE A 43 -11.12 -2.38 -15.75
N THR A 44 -11.52 -2.86 -14.57
CA THR A 44 -12.90 -3.06 -14.13
C THR A 44 -13.07 -2.47 -12.74
N LYS A 45 -14.29 -2.01 -12.41
CA LYS A 45 -14.59 -1.43 -11.09
C LYS A 45 -14.25 -2.39 -9.95
N GLU A 46 -14.54 -3.68 -10.13
CA GLU A 46 -14.29 -4.72 -9.14
C GLU A 46 -12.80 -4.91 -8.88
N GLU A 47 -11.98 -5.04 -9.92
CA GLU A 47 -10.54 -5.26 -9.76
C GLU A 47 -9.81 -4.00 -9.29
N ILE A 48 -10.23 -2.80 -9.71
CA ILE A 48 -9.72 -1.53 -9.17
C ILE A 48 -9.97 -1.44 -7.66
N ASN A 49 -11.19 -1.72 -7.22
CA ASN A 49 -11.54 -1.68 -5.80
C ASN A 49 -10.82 -2.76 -4.99
N LYS A 50 -10.68 -3.96 -5.55
CA LYS A 50 -9.95 -5.07 -4.93
C LYS A 50 -8.47 -4.73 -4.76
N ARG A 51 -7.82 -4.20 -5.80
CA ARG A 51 -6.43 -3.75 -5.73
C ARG A 51 -6.24 -2.66 -4.69
N PHE A 52 -7.11 -1.67 -4.66
CA PHE A 52 -7.06 -0.62 -3.65
C PHE A 52 -7.23 -1.18 -2.23
N LYS A 53 -8.13 -2.14 -2.03
CA LYS A 53 -8.32 -2.81 -0.72
C LYS A 53 -7.06 -3.53 -0.26
N ASP A 54 -6.33 -4.17 -1.17
CA ASP A 54 -5.05 -4.80 -0.87
C ASP A 54 -4.02 -3.76 -0.42
N ILE A 55 -3.93 -2.62 -1.10
CA ILE A 55 -3.04 -1.51 -0.70
C ILE A 55 -3.46 -0.97 0.68
N ALA A 56 -4.74 -0.70 0.89
CA ALA A 56 -5.29 -0.19 2.15
C ALA A 56 -5.01 -1.14 3.34
N LEU A 57 -5.00 -2.45 3.11
CA LEU A 57 -4.67 -3.44 4.15
C LEU A 57 -3.27 -3.23 4.74
N TYR A 58 -2.33 -2.70 3.96
CA TYR A 58 -0.96 -2.49 4.40
C TYR A 58 -0.63 -1.05 4.80
N PHE A 59 -1.32 -0.05 4.23
CA PHE A 59 -0.91 1.35 4.33
C PHE A 59 -1.95 2.28 4.96
N HIS A 60 -3.18 1.82 5.21
CA HIS A 60 -4.16 2.63 5.95
C HIS A 60 -3.66 2.92 7.37
N SER A 61 -3.93 4.13 7.88
CA SER A 61 -3.49 4.60 9.20
C SER A 61 -3.90 3.66 10.34
N ASP A 62 -5.13 3.15 10.35
CA ASP A 62 -5.59 2.10 11.29
C ASP A 62 -4.70 0.84 11.32
N LYS A 63 -4.01 0.53 10.22
CA LYS A 63 -3.11 -0.63 10.09
C LYS A 63 -1.67 -0.26 10.43
N THR A 64 -1.19 0.90 10.01
CA THR A 64 0.20 1.33 10.20
C THR A 64 0.45 1.94 11.58
N ASN A 65 -0.56 2.46 12.26
CA ASN A 65 -0.42 3.09 13.58
C ASN A 65 -0.52 2.11 14.76
N ARG A 66 -0.98 0.88 14.51
CA ARG A 66 -1.13 -0.15 15.55
C ARG A 66 0.22 -0.77 15.91
N LEU A 67 0.69 -0.48 17.12
CA LEU A 67 1.94 -1.00 17.67
C LEU A 67 2.00 -2.53 17.57
N ASN A 68 3.21 -3.04 17.32
CA ASN A 68 3.52 -4.47 17.26
C ASN A 68 2.71 -5.25 16.22
N THR A 69 2.15 -4.59 15.20
CA THR A 69 1.56 -5.28 14.04
C THR A 69 2.56 -5.44 12.92
N PRO A 70 2.38 -6.44 12.03
CA PRO A 70 3.23 -6.61 10.86
C PRO A 70 3.28 -5.38 9.98
N THR A 71 2.21 -4.57 9.96
CA THR A 71 2.03 -3.34 9.17
C THR A 71 2.52 -2.07 9.84
N TRP A 72 2.95 -2.15 11.10
CA TRP A 72 3.34 -0.99 11.89
C TRP A 72 4.46 -0.18 11.21
N LEU A 73 4.28 1.14 11.20
CA LEU A 73 5.32 2.11 10.85
C LEU A 73 5.78 2.83 12.11
N GLN A 74 7.10 2.91 12.29
CA GLN A 74 7.68 3.71 13.36
C GLN A 74 7.30 5.18 13.17
N GLU A 75 7.28 5.94 14.25
CA GLU A 75 6.80 7.33 14.27
C GLU A 75 7.38 8.19 13.14
N ASN A 76 8.69 8.09 12.90
CA ASN A 76 9.40 8.82 11.85
C ASN A 76 8.95 8.47 10.40
N HIS A 77 8.23 7.36 10.22
CA HIS A 77 7.81 6.87 8.91
C HIS A 77 6.28 6.81 8.76
N ARG A 78 5.50 7.18 9.79
CA ARG A 78 4.02 7.15 9.72
C ARG A 78 3.48 7.99 8.57
N ASN A 79 3.98 9.21 8.44
CA ASN A 79 3.59 10.14 7.37
C ASN A 79 3.79 9.55 5.98
N LEU A 80 4.80 8.69 5.79
CA LEU A 80 5.06 8.06 4.48
C LEU A 80 3.98 7.02 4.12
N GLY A 81 3.45 6.31 5.12
CA GLY A 81 2.33 5.38 4.92
C GLY A 81 1.06 6.12 4.52
N ASP A 82 0.76 7.21 5.23
CA ASP A 82 -0.41 8.05 4.96
C ASP A 82 -0.30 8.73 3.58
N GLU A 83 0.88 9.23 3.21
CA GLU A 83 1.12 9.83 1.90
C GLU A 83 0.92 8.82 0.76
N LEU A 84 1.47 7.60 0.88
CA LEU A 84 1.27 6.54 -0.10
C LEU A 84 -0.22 6.15 -0.21
N PHE A 85 -0.90 6.05 0.93
CA PHE A 85 -2.33 5.73 0.97
C PHE A 85 -3.16 6.79 0.24
N ASN A 86 -2.86 8.07 0.46
CA ASN A 86 -3.55 9.18 -0.20
C ASN A 86 -3.37 9.15 -1.72
N PHE A 87 -2.14 8.92 -2.21
CA PHE A 87 -1.91 8.72 -3.65
C PHE A 87 -2.70 7.52 -4.20
N ALA A 88 -2.74 6.41 -3.46
CA ALA A 88 -3.50 5.23 -3.90
C ALA A 88 -5.01 5.51 -3.98
N LEU A 89 -5.55 6.33 -3.07
CA LEU A 89 -6.95 6.76 -3.09
C LEU A 89 -7.24 7.64 -4.30
N GLU A 90 -6.41 8.67 -4.53
CA GLU A 90 -6.52 9.58 -5.68
C GLU A 90 -6.48 8.80 -7.00
N PHE A 91 -5.54 7.86 -7.17
CA PHE A 91 -5.47 7.05 -8.39
C PHE A 91 -6.65 6.11 -8.54
N LYS A 92 -7.18 5.55 -7.46
CA LYS A 92 -8.40 4.74 -7.52
C LYS A 92 -9.56 5.59 -8.04
N GLU A 93 -9.76 6.79 -7.49
CA GLU A 93 -10.84 7.69 -7.89
C GLU A 93 -10.72 8.06 -9.36
N ASN A 94 -9.53 8.50 -9.79
CA ASN A 94 -9.26 8.79 -11.21
C ASN A 94 -9.53 7.58 -12.13
N LEU A 95 -9.15 6.36 -11.73
CA LEU A 95 -9.42 5.16 -12.53
C LEU A 95 -10.91 4.82 -12.64
N LEU A 96 -11.70 5.11 -11.60
CA LEU A 96 -13.14 4.89 -11.61
C LEU A 96 -13.85 5.94 -12.47
N ASP A 97 -13.40 7.19 -12.40
CA ASP A 97 -13.90 8.28 -13.26
C ASP A 97 -13.59 8.02 -14.73
N ASP A 98 -12.36 7.57 -15.05
CA ASP A 98 -11.96 7.15 -16.40
C ASP A 98 -12.91 6.04 -16.92
N LEU A 99 -13.26 5.08 -16.06
CA LEU A 99 -14.13 3.95 -16.41
C LEU A 99 -15.58 4.37 -16.63
N GLU A 100 -16.11 5.29 -15.82
CA GLU A 100 -17.44 5.86 -16.00
C GLU A 100 -17.52 6.71 -17.28
N GLY A 101 -16.49 7.52 -17.57
CA GLY A 101 -16.41 8.31 -18.79
C GLY A 101 -16.40 7.47 -20.07
N ILE A 102 -15.79 6.28 -20.03
CA ILE A 102 -15.85 5.33 -21.16
C ILE A 102 -17.26 4.76 -21.32
N SER A 103 -17.90 4.37 -20.22
CA SER A 103 -19.26 3.80 -20.24
C SER A 103 -20.34 4.76 -20.73
N GLN A 104 -20.14 6.08 -20.63
CA GLN A 104 -21.09 7.09 -21.13
C GLN A 104 -20.90 7.43 -22.61
N ASN A 105 -19.79 7.01 -23.21
CA ASN A 105 -19.44 7.27 -24.62
C ASN A 105 -19.66 6.05 -25.54
N GLU A 106 -20.14 4.92 -24.99
CA GLU A 106 -20.66 3.75 -25.73
C GLU A 106 -22.18 3.80 -25.91
#